data_AF-A0A314L5C2-F1
#
_entry.id   AF-A0A314L5C2-F1
#
_cell.length_a   1.000
_cell.length_b   1.000
_cell.length_c   1.000
_cell.angle_alpha   90.00
_cell.angle_beta   90.00
_cell.angle_gamma   90.00
#
_symmetry.space_group_name_H-M   'P 1'
#
loop_
_entity.id
_entity.type
_entity.pdbx_description
1 polymer ?
#
loop_
_entity_poly.entity_id
_entity_poly.type
_entity_poly.pdbx_seq_one_letter_code
_entity_poly.pdbx_strand_id
1 'polypeptide(L)'
;MARASYKHLSFVLLLLLINMAESRNLSSGTGKNSALICSKIYGANIGDTCFSIIQNFSVTPEAFTTFNPNLNCNKMFVGEWICIDGSSF
;
A
#
# COMPACT_ATOMS: atom_id res chain seq x y z
N MET A 1 -26.65 -38.40 38.99
CA MET A 1 -26.24 -38.40 37.56
C MET A 1 -26.08 -36.98 36.95
N ALA A 2 -26.12 -35.88 37.71
CA ALA A 2 -26.02 -34.52 37.17
C ALA A 2 -24.57 -33.95 37.04
N ARG A 3 -23.57 -34.58 37.68
CA ARG A 3 -22.18 -34.08 37.72
C ARG A 3 -21.41 -34.25 36.40
N ALA A 4 -21.75 -35.26 35.60
CA ALA A 4 -21.10 -35.52 34.31
C ALA A 4 -21.56 -34.50 33.24
N SER A 5 -22.84 -34.11 33.28
CA SER A 5 -23.40 -33.10 32.36
C SER A 5 -22.83 -31.71 32.64
N TYR A 6 -22.62 -31.33 33.91
CA TYR A 6 -21.97 -30.04 34.25
C TYR A 6 -20.49 -29.98 33.84
N LYS A 7 -19.75 -31.09 33.93
CA LYS A 7 -18.35 -31.17 33.45
C LYS A 7 -18.27 -31.06 31.93
N HIS A 8 -19.18 -31.72 31.20
CA HIS A 8 -19.29 -31.54 29.75
C HIS A 8 -19.67 -30.11 29.37
N LEU A 9 -20.61 -29.50 30.08
CA LEU A 9 -21.02 -28.12 29.84
C LEU A 9 -19.87 -27.13 30.12
N SER A 10 -19.11 -27.37 31.19
CA SER A 10 -17.91 -26.61 31.55
C SER A 10 -16.78 -26.76 30.51
N PHE A 11 -16.58 -27.97 29.99
CA PHE A 11 -15.59 -28.25 28.93
C PHE A 11 -16.00 -27.61 27.60
N VAL A 12 -17.28 -27.69 27.23
CA VAL A 12 -17.83 -27.04 26.02
C VAL A 12 -17.72 -25.53 26.12
N LEU A 13 -18.01 -24.94 27.28
CA LEU A 13 -17.84 -23.51 27.51
C LEU A 13 -16.36 -23.09 27.42
N LEU A 14 -15.44 -23.89 27.95
CA LEU A 14 -14.00 -23.65 27.87
C LEU A 14 -13.48 -23.74 26.41
N LEU A 15 -13.96 -24.70 25.63
CA LEU A 15 -13.60 -24.85 24.20
C LEU A 15 -14.10 -23.66 23.37
N LEU A 16 -15.29 -23.13 23.62
CA LEU A 16 -15.81 -21.96 22.92
C LEU A 16 -14.97 -20.70 23.17
N LEU A 17 -14.39 -20.56 24.36
CA LEU A 17 -13.50 -19.45 24.70
C LEU A 17 -12.13 -19.54 24.01
N ILE A 18 -11.62 -20.76 23.81
CA ILE A 18 -10.33 -20.99 23.12
C ILE A 18 -10.45 -20.65 21.62
N ASN A 19 -11.61 -20.91 21.00
CA ASN A 19 -11.86 -20.57 19.60
C ASN A 19 -11.94 -19.04 19.31
N MET A 20 -12.01 -18.19 20.34
CA MET A 20 -12.01 -16.72 20.21
C MET A 20 -10.61 -16.10 20.41
N ALA A 21 -9.63 -16.88 20.89
CA ALA A 21 -8.29 -16.39 21.21
C ALA A 21 -7.37 -16.25 19.99
N GLU A 22 -7.71 -16.85 18.85
CA GLU A 22 -6.98 -16.65 17.60
C GLU A 22 -7.62 -15.53 16.77
N SER A 23 -7.69 -14.34 17.36
CA SER A 23 -7.82 -13.13 16.54
C SER A 23 -6.54 -13.01 15.72
N ARG A 24 -6.60 -13.34 14.42
CA ARG A 24 -5.48 -13.08 13.51
C ARG A 24 -5.19 -11.59 13.58
N ASN A 25 -4.01 -11.24 14.08
CA ASN A 25 -3.46 -9.91 13.94
C ASN A 25 -3.37 -9.64 12.44
N LEU A 26 -4.38 -8.96 11.90
CA LEU A 26 -4.19 -8.20 10.68
C LEU A 26 -3.09 -7.22 11.06
N SER A 27 -1.88 -7.47 10.56
CA SER A 27 -0.83 -6.47 10.51
C SER A 27 -1.41 -5.31 9.72
N SER A 28 -2.10 -4.42 10.45
CA SER A 28 -2.42 -3.09 10.02
C SER A 28 -1.07 -2.41 9.97
N GLY A 29 -0.35 -2.61 8.86
CA GLY A 29 0.72 -1.72 8.49
C GLY A 29 0.13 -0.34 8.61
N THR A 30 0.61 0.44 9.58
CA THR A 30 0.28 1.84 9.70
C THR A 30 0.80 2.47 8.43
N GLY A 31 -0.03 2.50 7.38
CA GLY A 31 0.16 3.37 6.24
C GLY A 31 0.12 4.76 6.84
N LYS A 32 1.30 5.28 7.20
CA LYS A 32 1.47 6.72 7.33
C LYS A 32 0.90 7.24 6.04
N ASN A 33 -0.18 8.01 6.15
CA ASN A 33 -0.83 8.61 5.01
C ASN A 33 0.09 9.75 4.58
N SER A 34 1.25 9.38 4.06
CA SER A 34 2.32 10.28 3.75
C SER A 34 1.90 10.99 2.49
N ALA A 35 1.36 12.18 2.69
CA ALA A 35 0.92 13.00 1.60
C ALA A 35 2.15 13.31 0.75
N LEU A 36 2.17 12.77 -0.46
CA LEU A 36 3.17 13.09 -1.44
C LEU A 36 2.93 14.52 -1.93
N ILE A 37 3.89 15.41 -1.74
CA ILE A 37 3.93 16.71 -2.39
C ILE A 37 4.84 16.62 -3.60
N CYS A 38 4.32 17.00 -4.77
CA CYS A 38 5.12 17.17 -5.96
C CYS A 38 5.65 18.60 -6.06
N SER A 39 6.97 18.75 -5.99
CA SER A 39 7.66 20.04 -6.08
C SER A 39 7.92 20.46 -7.54
N LYS A 40 8.07 19.48 -8.46
CA LYS A 40 8.28 19.75 -9.88
C LYS A 40 7.51 18.78 -10.76
N ILE A 41 6.68 19.34 -11.63
CA ILE A 41 5.83 18.62 -12.57
C ILE A 41 6.37 18.80 -13.99
N TYR A 42 6.37 17.73 -14.76
CA TYR A 42 6.68 17.69 -16.18
C TYR A 42 5.46 17.21 -16.96
N GLY A 43 5.09 17.88 -18.04
CA GLY A 43 4.07 17.39 -18.97
C GLY A 43 4.72 16.50 -20.03
N ALA A 44 4.27 15.24 -20.12
CA ALA A 44 4.81 14.28 -21.09
C ALA A 44 4.67 14.80 -22.53
N ASN A 45 5.72 14.66 -23.34
CA ASN A 45 5.75 15.07 -24.75
C ASN A 45 5.67 13.86 -25.68
N ILE A 46 5.51 14.14 -26.98
CA ILE A 46 5.51 13.08 -28.00
C ILE A 46 6.85 12.33 -28.01
N GLY A 47 6.77 11.00 -27.99
CA GLY A 47 7.95 10.13 -27.97
C GLY A 47 8.56 9.89 -26.58
N ASP A 48 8.04 10.53 -25.53
CA ASP A 48 8.49 10.24 -24.16
C ASP A 48 8.10 8.83 -23.72
N THR A 49 8.98 8.27 -22.90
CA THR A 49 8.74 7.05 -22.12
C THR A 49 9.10 7.35 -20.67
N CYS A 50 8.61 6.56 -19.71
CA CYS A 50 9.07 6.70 -18.33
C CYS A 50 10.61 6.62 -18.24
N PHE A 51 11.25 5.74 -19.02
CA PHE A 51 12.69 5.59 -19.02
C PHE A 51 13.43 6.83 -19.54
N SER A 52 12.95 7.46 -20.62
CA SER A 52 13.56 8.71 -21.12
C SER A 52 13.38 9.86 -20.15
N ILE A 53 12.21 9.98 -19.50
CA ILE A 53 11.95 11.00 -18.49
C ILE A 53 12.88 10.80 -17.29
N ILE A 54 12.97 9.58 -16.75
CA ILE A 54 13.87 9.23 -15.63
C ILE A 54 15.31 9.64 -15.93
N GLN A 55 15.82 9.31 -17.13
CA GLN A 55 17.18 9.68 -17.53
C GLN A 55 17.36 11.19 -17.74
N ASN A 56 16.44 11.84 -18.46
CA ASN A 56 16.56 13.25 -18.82
C ASN A 56 16.51 14.17 -17.59
N PHE A 57 15.77 13.77 -16.56
CA PHE A 57 15.66 14.52 -15.30
C PHE A 57 16.53 13.97 -14.17
N SER A 58 17.36 12.96 -14.44
CA SER A 58 18.24 12.32 -13.45
C SER A 58 17.51 11.86 -12.17
N VAL A 59 16.27 11.38 -12.31
CA VAL A 59 15.47 10.84 -11.21
C VAL A 59 15.79 9.37 -11.05
N THR A 60 15.85 8.85 -9.81
CA THR A 60 16.02 7.40 -9.62
C THR A 60 14.71 6.67 -9.94
N PRO A 61 14.75 5.43 -10.45
CA PRO A 61 13.52 4.67 -10.73
C PRO A 61 12.61 4.53 -9.50
N GLU A 62 13.20 4.31 -8.32
CA GLU A 62 12.48 4.16 -7.05
C GLU A 62 11.77 5.45 -6.63
N ALA A 63 12.45 6.60 -6.72
CA ALA A 63 11.83 7.90 -6.47
C ALA A 63 10.72 8.19 -7.48
N PHE A 64 10.96 7.91 -8.77
CA PHE A 64 9.97 8.13 -9.82
C PHE A 64 8.68 7.33 -9.59
N THR A 65 8.79 6.05 -9.19
CA THR A 65 7.62 5.23 -8.84
C THR A 65 6.92 5.70 -7.58
N THR A 66 7.69 6.20 -6.59
CA THR A 66 7.14 6.76 -5.35
C THR A 66 6.36 8.06 -5.63
N PHE A 67 6.87 8.91 -6.52
CA PHE A 67 6.23 10.17 -6.88
C PHE A 67 5.00 9.99 -7.79
N ASN A 68 4.89 8.86 -8.47
CA ASN A 68 3.84 8.62 -9.46
C ASN A 68 3.16 7.26 -9.24
N PRO A 69 2.55 7.01 -8.05
CA PRO A 69 2.05 5.69 -7.67
C PRO A 69 0.92 5.16 -8.58
N ASN A 70 0.26 6.04 -9.33
CA ASN A 70 -0.83 5.68 -10.25
C ASN A 70 -0.41 5.67 -11.73
N LEU A 71 0.83 6.06 -12.05
CA LEU A 71 1.28 6.15 -13.43
C LEU A 71 1.48 4.76 -14.03
N ASN A 72 0.87 4.52 -15.18
CA ASN A 72 1.12 3.32 -15.98
C ASN A 72 1.99 3.68 -17.18
N CYS A 73 3.27 3.34 -17.13
CA CYS A 73 4.25 3.65 -18.17
C CYS A 73 3.92 3.09 -19.57
N ASN A 74 3.09 2.05 -19.67
CA ASN A 74 2.65 1.49 -20.95
C ASN A 74 1.42 2.20 -21.54
N LYS A 75 0.80 3.09 -20.77
CA LYS A 75 -0.40 3.85 -21.16
C LYS A 75 -0.22 5.35 -20.99
N MET A 76 1.01 5.81 -20.81
CA MET A 76 1.33 7.22 -20.69
C MET A 76 0.94 7.97 -21.96
N PHE A 77 0.36 9.16 -21.82
CA PHE A 77 -0.10 9.97 -22.94
C PHE A 77 0.51 11.37 -22.94
N VAL A 78 0.54 12.01 -24.11
CA VAL A 78 1.05 13.38 -24.26
C VAL A 78 0.19 14.34 -23.43
N GLY A 79 0.85 15.18 -22.63
CA GLY A 79 0.22 16.12 -21.71
C GLY A 79 -0.06 15.56 -20.31
N GLU A 80 0.19 14.28 -20.05
CA GLU A 80 0.09 13.71 -18.71
C GLU A 80 1.10 14.38 -17.76
N TRP A 81 0.65 14.74 -16.57
CA TRP A 81 1.48 15.38 -15.55
C TRP A 81 2.25 14.33 -14.76
N ILE A 82 3.57 14.39 -14.89
CA ILE A 82 4.52 13.48 -14.27
C ILE A 82 5.30 14.24 -13.21
N CYS A 83 5.32 13.72 -11.98
CA CYS A 83 6.12 14.28 -10.91
C CYS A 83 7.59 13.82 -11.03
N ILE A 84 8.52 14.77 -11.12
CA ILE A 84 9.96 14.51 -11.28
C ILE A 84 10.79 14.97 -10.08
N ASP A 85 10.17 15.64 -9.12
CA ASP A 85 10.74 15.98 -7.82
C ASP A 85 9.62 16.14 -6.79
N GLY A 86 9.77 15.55 -5.61
CA GLY A 86 8.74 15.52 -4.58
C GLY A 86 9.23 14.96 -3.25
N SER A 87 8.37 15.03 -2.24
CA SER A 87 8.64 14.54 -0.89
C SER A 87 7.39 13.96 -0.24
N SER A 88 7.59 13.07 0.72
CA SER A 88 6.52 12.44 1.52
C SER A 88 6.81 12.65 3.00
N PHE A 89 5.82 13.09 3.79
CA PHE A 89 5.97 13.36 5.23
C PHE A 89 5.08 12.46 6.10
#